data_AF-A0A3S3D6G1-F1
#
_entry.id   AF-A0A3S3D6G1-F1
#
_cell.length_a   1.000
_cell.length_b   1.000
_cell.length_c   1.000
_cell.angle_alpha   90.00
_cell.angle_beta   90.00
_cell.angle_gamma   90.00
#
_symmetry.space_group_name_H-M   'P 1'
#
loop_
_entity.id
_entity.type
_entity.pdbx_description
1 polymer ?
#
loop_
_entity_poly.entity_id
_entity_poly.type
_entity_poly.pdbx_seq_one_letter_code
_entity_poly.pdbx_strand_id
1 'polypeptide(L)'
;MHSGYQAVRPDQALAIIAERLPPSHSILAWLSTHDFDDVRDRKVRNAPPPKGKGGRSAGTATDPYTRYLQENEFQITPKHHHLQSAFEAFLKISKATHIVPNLQRVDIRYHDAQGGLVLAEVKPTEPQTMRFAIRSAIGQLLDYCQSHNDDPRLLVVVECEPNRPDDILLATDNGFGLAWPVGKRFEFRWPIATRQA
;
A
#
# COMPACT_ATOMS: atom_id res chain seq x y z
N MET A 1 41.90 5.12 -22.68
CA MET A 1 41.00 6.27 -22.88
C MET A 1 39.57 5.73 -22.92
N HIS A 2 38.90 5.64 -21.77
CA HIS A 2 37.50 5.21 -21.73
C HIS A 2 36.62 6.46 -21.65
N SER A 3 35.82 6.61 -22.71
CA SER A 3 34.75 7.58 -22.94
C SER A 3 34.11 8.09 -21.64
N GLY A 4 34.13 9.41 -21.44
CA GLY A 4 33.43 10.04 -20.33
C GLY A 4 31.95 9.70 -20.34
N TYR A 5 31.41 9.25 -19.22
CA TYR A 5 29.98 9.07 -19.03
C TYR A 5 29.27 10.40 -19.34
N GLN A 6 28.42 10.39 -20.36
CA GLN A 6 27.64 11.56 -20.78
C GLN A 6 26.45 11.68 -19.82
N ALA A 7 26.64 12.43 -18.74
CA ALA A 7 25.60 12.65 -17.73
C ALA A 7 24.56 13.66 -18.24
N VAL A 8 23.29 13.30 -18.15
CA VAL A 8 22.12 14.10 -18.55
C VAL A 8 21.26 14.35 -17.32
N ARG A 9 20.64 15.52 -17.20
CA ARG A 9 19.75 15.79 -16.08
C ARG A 9 18.47 14.93 -16.18
N PRO A 10 17.86 14.51 -15.05
CA PRO A 10 16.62 13.73 -15.07
C PRO A 10 15.48 14.39 -15.87
N ASP A 11 15.31 15.71 -15.77
CA ASP A 11 14.30 16.47 -16.52
C ASP A 11 14.54 16.49 -18.03
N GLN A 12 15.80 16.52 -18.46
CA GLN A 12 16.18 16.42 -19.87
C GLN A 12 15.98 15.01 -20.41
N ALA A 13 16.33 13.98 -19.64
CA ALA A 13 16.09 12.59 -20.00
C ALA A 13 14.57 12.33 -20.14
N LEU A 14 13.77 12.82 -19.20
CA LEU A 14 12.32 12.75 -19.25
C LEU A 14 11.72 13.48 -20.47
N ALA A 15 12.24 14.66 -20.82
CA ALA A 15 11.79 15.40 -21.99
C ALA A 15 12.06 14.64 -23.30
N ILE A 16 13.25 14.06 -23.46
CA ILE A 16 13.61 13.25 -24.64
C ILE A 16 12.71 12.01 -24.76
N ILE A 17 12.42 11.36 -23.63
CA ILE A 17 11.60 10.15 -23.59
C ILE A 17 10.12 10.49 -23.86
N ALA A 18 9.63 11.63 -23.37
CA ALA A 18 8.26 12.10 -23.59
C ALA A 18 7.98 12.50 -25.05
N GLU A 19 9.00 12.84 -25.85
CA GLU A 19 8.83 13.10 -27.29
C GLU A 19 8.63 11.81 -28.10
N ARG A 20 9.01 10.65 -27.55
CA ARG A 20 9.00 9.35 -28.25
C ARG A 20 7.96 8.38 -27.69
N LEU A 21 7.41 8.66 -26.52
CA LEU A 21 6.44 7.81 -25.84
C LEU A 21 5.15 8.58 -25.54
N PRO A 22 3.99 7.92 -25.61
CA PRO A 22 2.74 8.56 -25.26
C PRO A 22 2.76 9.01 -23.79
N PRO A 23 2.10 10.12 -23.43
CA PRO A 23 2.08 10.65 -22.06
C PRO A 23 1.58 9.68 -20.98
N SER A 24 0.86 8.62 -21.39
CA SER A 24 0.34 7.55 -20.55
C SER A 24 1.31 6.37 -20.35
N HIS A 25 2.50 6.41 -20.95
CA HIS A 25 3.44 5.29 -20.92
C HIS A 25 4.01 5.07 -19.51
N SER A 26 3.94 3.83 -19.02
CA SER A 26 4.31 3.44 -17.64
C SER A 26 5.74 3.83 -17.25
N ILE A 27 6.66 3.84 -18.21
CA ILE A 27 8.05 4.26 -17.98
C ILE A 27 8.16 5.72 -17.52
N LEU A 28 7.23 6.61 -17.90
CA LEU A 28 7.24 8.01 -17.48
C LEU A 28 6.87 8.16 -16.00
N ALA A 29 5.98 7.30 -15.49
CA ALA A 29 5.64 7.26 -14.07
C ALA A 29 6.80 6.71 -13.23
N TRP A 30 7.49 5.67 -13.72
CA TRP A 30 8.66 5.10 -13.07
C TRP A 30 9.85 6.09 -13.05
N LEU A 31 10.15 6.75 -14.17
CA LEU A 31 11.22 7.76 -14.23
C LEU A 31 10.87 9.08 -13.50
N SER A 32 9.67 9.20 -12.92
CA SER A 32 9.26 10.36 -12.12
C SER A 32 9.43 10.14 -10.61
N THR A 33 9.87 8.96 -10.18
CA THR A 33 10.23 8.68 -8.79
C THR A 33 11.58 9.31 -8.44
N HIS A 34 11.82 9.57 -7.16
CA HIS A 34 13.07 10.19 -6.66
C HIS A 34 14.24 9.18 -6.58
N ASP A 35 14.27 8.17 -7.45
CA ASP A 35 15.26 7.08 -7.41
C ASP A 35 16.55 7.41 -8.20
N PHE A 36 16.74 8.65 -8.62
CA PHE A 36 17.96 9.07 -9.30
C PHE A 36 19.00 9.57 -8.31
N ASP A 37 20.25 9.17 -8.53
CA ASP A 37 21.39 9.71 -7.79
C ASP A 37 21.43 11.23 -7.87
N ASP A 38 21.78 11.87 -6.75
CA ASP A 38 22.03 13.31 -6.70
C ASP A 38 23.05 13.71 -7.78
N VAL A 39 22.69 14.73 -8.58
CA VAL A 39 23.55 15.21 -9.67
C VAL A 39 24.81 15.89 -9.09
N ARG A 40 25.91 15.14 -9.04
CA ARG A 40 27.21 15.61 -8.53
C ARG A 40 27.99 16.48 -9.51
N ASP A 41 27.75 16.34 -10.81
CA ASP A 41 28.45 17.13 -11.84
C ASP A 41 27.87 18.55 -11.96
N ARG A 42 28.72 19.56 -11.73
CA ARG A 42 28.36 20.99 -11.78
C ARG A 42 27.87 21.44 -13.16
N LYS A 43 28.36 20.86 -14.26
CA LYS A 43 27.90 21.20 -15.62
C LYS A 43 26.48 20.71 -15.87
N VAL A 44 26.13 19.56 -15.31
CA VAL A 44 24.81 18.94 -15.43
C VAL A 44 23.82 19.63 -14.50
N ARG A 45 24.19 19.90 -13.25
CA ARG A 45 23.34 20.60 -12.27
C ARG A 45 22.89 21.99 -12.74
N ASN A 46 23.75 22.72 -13.43
CA ASN A 46 23.50 24.10 -13.85
C ASN A 46 22.94 24.22 -15.28
N ALA A 47 22.62 23.11 -15.95
CA ALA A 47 22.08 23.17 -17.31
C ALA A 47 20.65 23.74 -17.29
N PRO A 48 20.31 24.65 -18.22
CA PRO A 48 19.00 25.30 -18.25
C PRO A 48 17.88 24.27 -18.44
N PRO A 49 16.77 24.37 -17.67
CA PRO A 49 15.65 23.45 -17.81
C PRO A 49 14.98 23.60 -19.19
N PRO A 50 14.37 22.53 -19.73
CA PRO A 50 13.64 22.60 -20.98
C PRO A 50 12.44 23.56 -20.85
N LYS A 51 12.17 24.33 -21.91
CA LYS A 51 11.05 25.29 -21.94
C LYS A 51 9.71 24.53 -22.01
N GLY A 52 9.12 24.22 -20.86
CA GLY A 52 7.82 23.56 -20.77
C GLY A 52 6.65 24.48 -21.16
N LYS A 53 5.75 23.99 -22.03
CA LYS A 53 4.43 24.59 -22.22
C LYS A 53 3.57 24.32 -20.98
N GLY A 54 2.84 25.35 -20.56
CA GLY A 54 2.19 25.48 -19.25
C GLY A 54 1.15 24.41 -18.90
N GLY A 55 0.88 24.35 -17.61
CA GLY A 55 0.22 23.28 -16.91
C GLY A 55 -1.25 23.04 -17.24
N ARG A 56 -1.65 21.80 -16.99
CA ARG A 56 -3.02 21.37 -16.71
C ARG A 56 -2.94 20.02 -15.99
N SER A 57 -3.81 19.84 -15.00
CA SER A 57 -4.01 18.56 -14.29
C SER A 57 -4.14 17.41 -15.29
N ALA A 58 -3.63 16.23 -14.90
CA ALA A 58 -3.65 15.03 -15.73
C ALA A 58 -5.04 14.82 -16.35
N GLY A 59 -5.10 14.82 -17.69
CA GLY A 59 -6.34 14.64 -18.43
C GLY A 59 -6.97 13.30 -18.08
N THR A 60 -8.28 13.32 -17.83
CA THR A 60 -9.10 12.11 -17.69
C THR A 60 -8.88 11.22 -18.92
N ALA A 61 -8.45 9.98 -18.70
CA ALA A 61 -8.19 9.02 -19.77
C ALA A 61 -9.45 8.82 -20.60
N THR A 62 -9.39 9.16 -21.89
CA THR A 62 -10.51 9.06 -22.83
C THR A 62 -10.65 7.69 -23.47
N ASP A 63 -9.63 6.84 -23.43
CA ASP A 63 -9.66 5.49 -24.00
C ASP A 63 -9.46 4.41 -22.93
N PRO A 64 -10.27 3.34 -22.93
CA PRO A 64 -10.03 2.18 -22.10
C PRO A 64 -8.76 1.49 -22.59
N TYR A 65 -7.69 1.54 -21.79
CA TYR A 65 -6.51 0.72 -22.01
C TYR A 65 -6.52 -0.45 -21.04
N THR A 66 -6.44 -1.66 -21.58
CA THR A 66 -6.21 -2.87 -20.79
C THR A 66 -4.77 -2.82 -20.32
N ARG A 67 -4.58 -2.46 -19.06
CA ARG A 67 -3.32 -2.65 -18.35
C ARG A 67 -3.22 -4.15 -18.08
N TYR A 68 -2.33 -4.85 -18.77
CA TYR A 68 -1.85 -6.13 -18.27
C TYR A 68 -1.10 -5.82 -16.97
N LEU A 69 -1.80 -5.86 -15.84
CA LEU A 69 -1.18 -6.14 -14.55
C LEU A 69 -0.57 -7.52 -14.76
N GLN A 70 0.73 -7.55 -15.03
CA GLN A 70 1.54 -8.76 -15.03
C GLN A 70 1.06 -9.60 -13.86
N GLU A 71 0.38 -10.69 -14.19
CA GLU A 71 -0.31 -11.55 -13.24
C GLU A 71 0.65 -11.86 -12.10
N ASN A 72 0.30 -11.40 -10.90
CA ASN A 72 0.80 -11.94 -9.65
C ASN A 72 2.29 -12.32 -9.66
N GLU A 73 3.20 -11.36 -9.79
CA GLU A 73 4.40 -11.46 -8.97
C GLU A 73 3.92 -11.34 -7.52
N PHE A 74 3.46 -12.47 -6.96
CA PHE A 74 3.55 -12.72 -5.53
C PHE A 74 5.04 -12.65 -5.22
N GLN A 75 5.56 -11.45 -5.00
CA GLN A 75 6.66 -11.31 -4.06
C GLN A 75 6.10 -11.81 -2.73
N ILE A 76 6.24 -13.12 -2.50
CA ILE A 76 6.15 -13.71 -1.18
C ILE A 76 7.35 -13.14 -0.44
N THR A 77 7.22 -11.90 0.02
CA THR A 77 8.16 -11.34 0.97
C THR A 77 7.99 -12.17 2.23
N PRO A 78 9.07 -12.73 2.80
CA PRO A 78 8.99 -13.48 4.05
C PRO A 78 8.31 -12.67 5.17
N LYS A 79 8.34 -11.33 5.06
CA LYS A 79 7.67 -10.40 5.98
C LYS A 79 6.16 -10.66 6.12
N HIS A 80 5.43 -10.94 5.03
CA HIS A 80 3.99 -11.24 5.13
C HIS A 80 3.77 -12.50 5.95
N HIS A 81 4.46 -13.59 5.60
CA HIS A 81 4.38 -14.85 6.33
C HIS A 81 4.78 -14.70 7.80
N HIS A 82 5.83 -13.93 8.11
CA HIS A 82 6.28 -13.68 9.48
C HIS A 82 5.23 -12.90 10.29
N LEU A 83 4.69 -11.81 9.73
CA LEU A 83 3.67 -11.00 10.41
C LEU A 83 2.39 -11.79 10.63
N GLN A 84 1.94 -12.54 9.61
CA GLN A 84 0.79 -13.41 9.70
C GLN A 84 1.00 -14.48 10.79
N SER A 85 2.14 -15.17 10.76
CA SER A 85 2.48 -16.19 11.77
C SER A 85 2.54 -15.61 13.19
N ALA A 86 3.10 -14.41 13.35
CA ALA A 86 3.13 -13.72 14.62
C ALA A 86 1.72 -13.36 15.12
N PHE A 87 0.85 -12.89 14.21
CA PHE A 87 -0.53 -12.57 14.54
C PHE A 87 -1.33 -13.83 14.89
N GLU A 88 -1.19 -14.93 14.15
CA GLU A 88 -1.80 -16.21 14.48
C GLU A 88 -1.35 -16.75 15.85
N ALA A 89 -0.05 -16.65 16.15
CA ALA A 89 0.48 -17.05 17.45
C ALA A 89 -0.13 -16.21 18.59
N PHE A 90 -0.27 -14.90 18.38
CA PHE A 90 -0.98 -14.01 19.30
C PHE A 90 -2.45 -14.42 19.46
N LEU A 91 -3.17 -14.68 18.37
CA LEU A 91 -4.58 -15.07 18.40
C LEU A 91 -4.81 -16.37 19.18
N LYS A 92 -3.93 -17.37 19.04
CA LYS A 92 -4.02 -18.64 19.78
C LYS A 92 -3.86 -18.49 21.30
N ILE A 93 -3.10 -17.49 21.75
CA ILE A 93 -2.92 -17.18 23.17
C ILE A 93 -4.03 -16.23 23.66
N SER A 94 -4.67 -15.52 22.75
CA SER A 94 -5.87 -14.73 23.02
C SER A 94 -7.12 -15.61 23.17
N LYS A 95 -8.24 -15.02 23.63
CA LYS A 95 -9.54 -15.71 23.69
C LYS A 95 -10.24 -15.86 22.32
N ALA A 96 -9.52 -15.66 21.21
CA ALA A 96 -10.05 -15.86 19.88
C ALA A 96 -10.32 -17.35 19.61
N THR A 97 -11.37 -17.64 18.84
CA THR A 97 -11.73 -19.01 18.44
C THR A 97 -11.86 -19.11 16.93
N HIS A 98 -11.95 -20.32 16.39
CA HIS A 98 -12.16 -20.56 14.94
C HIS A 98 -11.17 -19.82 14.03
N ILE A 99 -9.89 -19.84 14.38
CA ILE A 99 -8.84 -19.19 13.60
C ILE A 99 -8.61 -20.02 12.32
N VAL A 100 -8.91 -19.44 11.16
CA VAL A 100 -8.74 -20.05 9.85
C VAL A 100 -7.93 -19.12 8.95
N PRO A 101 -6.66 -19.44 8.66
CA PRO A 101 -5.83 -18.67 7.73
C PRO A 101 -6.14 -19.05 6.27
N ASN A 102 -5.91 -18.11 5.36
CA ASN A 102 -5.90 -18.29 3.89
C ASN A 102 -7.18 -18.91 3.29
N LEU A 103 -8.34 -18.67 3.90
CA LEU A 103 -9.62 -19.18 3.39
C LEU A 103 -10.27 -18.15 2.46
N GLN A 104 -10.58 -18.58 1.23
CA GLN A 104 -11.19 -17.76 0.17
C GLN A 104 -10.48 -16.40 0.00
N ARG A 105 -9.14 -16.41 -0.03
CA ARG A 105 -8.26 -15.25 -0.22
C ARG A 105 -8.17 -14.27 0.95
N VAL A 106 -8.88 -14.50 2.06
CA VAL A 106 -8.68 -13.72 3.29
C VAL A 106 -7.46 -14.25 4.02
N ASP A 107 -6.54 -13.36 4.42
CA ASP A 107 -5.31 -13.75 5.12
C ASP A 107 -5.63 -14.52 6.41
N ILE A 108 -6.48 -13.96 7.29
CA ILE A 108 -6.91 -14.61 8.53
C ILE A 108 -8.39 -14.33 8.83
N ARG A 109 -9.12 -15.38 9.21
CA ARG A 109 -10.48 -15.29 9.78
C ARG A 109 -10.48 -15.83 11.20
N TYR A 110 -11.22 -15.20 12.10
CA TYR A 110 -11.39 -15.71 13.45
C TYR A 110 -12.66 -15.17 14.10
N HIS A 111 -13.13 -15.81 15.15
CA HIS A 111 -14.15 -15.26 16.05
C HIS A 111 -13.45 -14.57 17.22
N ASP A 112 -13.80 -13.31 17.48
CA ASP A 112 -13.29 -12.57 18.63
C ASP A 112 -13.80 -13.14 19.97
N ALA A 113 -13.38 -12.56 21.09
CA ALA A 113 -13.79 -13.02 22.42
C ALA A 113 -15.29 -12.90 22.69
N GLN A 114 -16.03 -12.13 21.88
CA GLN A 114 -17.48 -11.97 21.94
C GLN A 114 -18.20 -12.89 20.95
N GLY A 115 -17.46 -13.68 20.17
CA GLY A 115 -18.00 -14.57 19.15
C GLY A 115 -18.28 -13.90 17.80
N GLY A 116 -17.92 -12.63 17.63
CA GLY A 116 -18.11 -11.90 16.37
C GLY A 116 -17.08 -12.32 15.33
N LEU A 117 -17.53 -12.54 14.08
CA LEU A 117 -16.64 -12.87 12.96
C LEU A 117 -15.75 -11.66 12.64
N VAL A 118 -14.44 -11.90 12.59
CA VAL A 118 -13.43 -10.93 12.16
C VAL A 118 -12.73 -11.44 10.91
N LEU A 119 -12.67 -10.59 9.89
CA LEU A 119 -11.82 -10.77 8.72
C LEU A 119 -10.61 -9.85 8.87
N ALA A 120 -9.41 -10.43 8.86
CA ALA A 120 -8.16 -9.71 9.02
C ALA A 120 -7.31 -9.79 7.75
N GLU A 121 -6.83 -8.64 7.30
CA GLU A 121 -5.93 -8.50 6.16
C GLU A 121 -4.56 -8.01 6.65
N VAL A 122 -3.51 -8.74 6.27
CA VAL A 122 -2.15 -8.54 6.76
C VAL A 122 -1.32 -7.81 5.71
N LYS A 123 -0.72 -6.68 6.09
CA LYS A 123 0.18 -5.90 5.23
C LYS A 123 1.51 -5.61 5.92
N PRO A 124 2.60 -6.27 5.49
CA PRO A 124 3.95 -5.79 5.78
C PRO A 124 4.08 -4.33 5.41
N THR A 125 4.53 -3.51 6.34
CA THR A 125 4.40 -2.06 6.23
C THR A 125 5.60 -1.38 6.86
N GLU A 126 6.05 -0.32 6.23
CA GLU A 126 7.05 0.60 6.77
C GLU A 126 6.36 1.95 7.03
N PRO A 127 6.88 2.81 7.94
CA PRO A 127 6.21 4.06 8.29
C PRO A 127 5.84 4.95 7.09
N GLN A 128 6.64 4.90 6.02
CA GLN A 128 6.42 5.69 4.80
C GLN A 128 5.29 5.13 3.92
N THR A 129 4.98 3.84 4.04
CA THR A 129 3.98 3.14 3.22
C THR A 129 2.66 2.87 3.95
N MET A 130 2.57 3.21 5.24
CA MET A 130 1.42 3.00 6.13
C MET A 130 0.07 3.32 5.49
N ARG A 131 -0.07 4.56 5.00
CA ARG A 131 -1.32 5.03 4.41
C ARG A 131 -1.74 4.23 3.18
N PHE A 132 -0.78 3.81 2.36
CA PHE A 132 -1.05 3.00 1.18
C PHE A 132 -1.41 1.56 1.56
N ALA A 133 -0.72 0.98 2.54
CA ALA A 133 -1.02 -0.35 3.07
C ALA A 133 -2.44 -0.41 3.64
N ILE A 134 -2.84 0.57 4.46
CA ILE A 134 -4.19 0.67 5.03
C ILE A 134 -5.25 0.75 3.92
N ARG A 135 -5.08 1.63 2.92
CA ARG A 135 -6.02 1.75 1.80
C ARG A 135 -6.16 0.47 1.00
N SER A 136 -5.04 -0.21 0.75
CA SER A 136 -5.02 -1.45 -0.02
C SER A 136 -5.69 -2.58 0.74
N ALA A 137 -5.51 -2.63 2.07
CA ALA A 137 -6.17 -3.60 2.93
C ALA A 137 -7.68 -3.34 3.03
N ILE A 138 -8.09 -2.07 3.17
CA ILE A 138 -9.51 -1.66 3.16
C ILE A 138 -10.20 -2.14 1.87
N GLY A 139 -9.59 -1.90 0.70
CA GLY A 139 -10.14 -2.36 -0.58
C GLY A 139 -10.36 -3.87 -0.60
N GLN A 140 -9.35 -4.65 -0.22
CA GLN A 140 -9.44 -6.12 -0.17
C GLN A 140 -10.50 -6.60 0.82
N LEU A 141 -10.58 -6.00 2.01
CA LEU A 141 -11.58 -6.36 3.02
C LEU A 141 -13.01 -6.05 2.56
N LEU A 142 -13.22 -4.95 1.83
CA LEU A 142 -14.52 -4.64 1.24
C LEU A 142 -14.90 -5.64 0.15
N ASP A 143 -13.96 -6.04 -0.70
CA ASP A 143 -14.18 -7.08 -1.72
C ASP A 143 -14.59 -8.41 -1.07
N TYR A 144 -13.95 -8.79 0.04
CA TYR A 144 -14.31 -10.00 0.78
C TYR A 144 -15.69 -9.88 1.43
N CYS A 145 -16.00 -8.75 2.05
CA CYS A 145 -17.28 -8.51 2.72
C CYS A 145 -18.47 -8.66 1.75
N GLN A 146 -18.33 -8.19 0.50
CA GLN A 146 -19.38 -8.36 -0.53
C GLN A 146 -19.76 -9.81 -0.81
N SER A 147 -18.86 -10.76 -0.56
CA SER A 147 -19.08 -12.19 -0.78
C SER A 147 -19.60 -12.94 0.47
N HIS A 148 -19.75 -12.26 1.61
CA HIS A 148 -20.21 -12.84 2.88
C HIS A 148 -21.57 -12.28 3.28
N ASN A 149 -22.49 -13.15 3.72
CA ASN A 149 -23.79 -12.74 4.24
C ASN A 149 -23.74 -12.31 5.72
N ASP A 150 -22.70 -12.73 6.44
CA ASP A 150 -22.50 -12.38 7.84
C ASP A 150 -21.74 -11.06 7.89
N ASP A 151 -22.29 -10.04 8.57
CA ASP A 151 -21.70 -8.70 8.74
C ASP A 151 -20.42 -8.77 9.58
N PRO A 152 -19.23 -8.93 8.97
CA PRO A 152 -18.02 -9.23 9.70
C PRO A 152 -17.35 -7.94 10.15
N ARG A 153 -16.68 -7.99 11.29
CA ARG A 153 -15.78 -6.90 11.67
C ARG A 153 -14.52 -6.99 10.82
N LEU A 154 -14.13 -5.88 10.20
CA LEU A 154 -13.00 -5.83 9.30
C LEU A 154 -11.77 -5.27 10.04
N LEU A 155 -10.62 -5.94 9.92
CA LEU A 155 -9.40 -5.61 10.62
C LEU A 155 -8.22 -5.50 9.65
N VAL A 156 -7.49 -4.39 9.73
CA VAL A 156 -6.20 -4.23 9.05
C VAL A 156 -5.09 -4.52 10.05
N VAL A 157 -4.15 -5.39 9.68
CA VAL A 157 -2.96 -5.71 10.48
C VAL A 157 -1.71 -5.18 9.76
N VAL A 158 -1.00 -4.26 10.40
CA VAL A 158 0.23 -3.64 9.87
C VAL A 158 1.45 -4.05 10.70
N GLU A 159 2.63 -4.02 10.07
CA GLU A 159 3.88 -4.47 10.70
C GLU A 159 4.48 -3.48 11.70
N CYS A 160 4.19 -2.19 11.55
CA CYS A 160 4.72 -1.13 12.40
C CYS A 160 3.61 -0.30 13.04
N GLU A 161 3.92 0.29 14.20
CA GLU A 161 3.01 1.20 14.88
C GLU A 161 2.73 2.44 13.99
N PRO A 162 1.47 2.88 13.85
CA PRO A 162 1.14 4.09 13.11
C PRO A 162 1.71 5.36 13.75
N ASN A 163 2.63 6.03 13.06
CA ASN A 163 3.31 7.23 13.55
C ASN A 163 2.44 8.50 13.49
N ARG A 164 1.37 8.47 12.68
CA ARG A 164 0.51 9.63 12.41
C ARG A 164 -0.92 9.33 12.87
N PRO A 165 -1.55 10.21 13.69
CA PRO A 165 -2.94 10.02 14.10
C PRO A 165 -3.90 9.83 12.92
N ASP A 166 -3.66 10.54 11.81
CA ASP A 166 -4.48 10.47 10.60
C ASP A 166 -4.51 9.09 9.93
N ASP A 167 -3.49 8.25 10.16
CA ASP A 167 -3.46 6.89 9.62
C ASP A 167 -4.31 5.94 10.46
N ILE A 168 -4.39 6.16 11.78
CA ILE A 168 -5.34 5.44 12.65
C ILE A 168 -6.77 5.82 12.26
N LEU A 169 -7.03 7.14 12.13
CA LEU A 169 -8.35 7.65 11.74
C LEU A 169 -8.78 7.16 10.35
N LEU A 170 -7.84 7.03 9.41
CA LEU A 170 -8.12 6.48 8.09
C LEU A 170 -8.76 5.08 8.17
N ALA A 171 -8.35 4.23 9.12
CA ALA A 171 -9.00 2.95 9.33
C ALA A 171 -10.29 3.11 10.15
N THR A 172 -10.22 3.76 11.31
CA THR A 172 -11.31 3.74 12.29
C THR A 172 -12.53 4.55 11.86
N ASP A 173 -12.35 5.70 11.21
CA ASP A 173 -13.48 6.52 10.75
C ASP A 173 -14.22 5.87 9.56
N ASN A 174 -13.55 4.93 8.88
CA ASN A 174 -14.14 4.13 7.81
C ASN A 174 -14.72 2.80 8.33
N GLY A 175 -14.76 2.58 9.65
CA GLY A 175 -15.35 1.38 10.27
C GLY A 175 -14.41 0.17 10.33
N PHE A 176 -13.12 0.34 10.06
CA PHE A 176 -12.13 -0.74 10.12
C PHE A 176 -11.36 -0.70 11.44
N GLY A 177 -11.06 -1.87 11.99
CA GLY A 177 -10.05 -2.00 13.02
C GLY A 177 -8.64 -1.84 12.44
N LEU A 178 -7.71 -1.40 13.28
CA LEU A 178 -6.28 -1.39 12.98
C LEU A 178 -5.51 -2.09 14.11
N ALA A 179 -4.58 -2.96 13.75
CA ALA A 179 -3.72 -3.65 14.71
C ALA A 179 -2.25 -3.64 14.27
N TRP A 180 -1.35 -3.59 15.25
CA TRP A 180 0.09 -3.61 15.03
C TRP A 180 0.81 -4.31 16.20
N PRO A 181 2.00 -4.88 15.97
CA PRO A 181 2.76 -5.55 17.02
C PRO A 181 3.36 -4.55 18.02
N VAL A 182 3.27 -4.89 19.31
CA VAL A 182 3.96 -4.21 20.42
C VAL A 182 4.63 -5.30 21.26
N GLY A 183 5.93 -5.50 21.02
CA GLY A 183 6.69 -6.61 21.61
C GLY A 183 6.18 -7.97 21.11
N LYS A 184 5.66 -8.80 22.03
CA LYS A 184 5.06 -10.13 21.72
C LYS A 184 3.53 -10.11 21.64
N ARG A 185 2.92 -8.93 21.72
CA ARG A 185 1.46 -8.73 21.69
C ARG A 185 1.09 -7.89 20.48
N PHE A 186 -0.20 -7.79 20.22
CA PHE A 186 -0.76 -6.84 19.27
C PHE A 186 -1.61 -5.83 20.02
N GLU A 187 -1.44 -4.55 19.67
CA GLU A 187 -2.39 -3.52 20.04
C GLU A 187 -3.49 -3.39 18.99
N PHE A 188 -4.67 -2.96 19.44
CA PHE A 188 -5.84 -2.80 18.59
C PHE A 188 -6.44 -1.42 18.79
N ARG A 189 -6.88 -0.82 17.69
CA ARG A 189 -7.80 0.31 17.65
C ARG A 189 -9.00 -0.11 16.83
N TRP A 190 -10.14 -0.25 17.49
CA TRP A 190 -11.41 -0.51 16.84
C TRP A 190 -12.17 0.80 16.64
N PRO A 191 -13.02 0.91 15.61
CA PRO A 191 -13.91 2.04 15.45
C PRO A 191 -14.78 2.16 16.70
N ILE A 192 -14.96 3.38 17.19
CA ILE A 192 -15.98 3.66 18.19
C ILE A 192 -17.31 3.48 17.48
N ALA A 193 -18.18 2.60 18.00
CA ALA A 193 -19.49 2.36 17.42
C ALA A 193 -20.22 3.69 17.22
N THR A 194 -20.24 4.19 15.98
CA THR A 194 -21.04 5.33 15.62
C THR A 194 -22.47 4.78 15.58
N ARG A 195 -23.28 5.08 16.60
CA ARG A 195 -24.72 4.88 16.49
C ARG A 195 -25.15 5.68 15.26
N GLN A 196 -25.42 4.98 14.17
CA GLN A 196 -26.08 5.59 13.01
C GLN A 196 -27.44 6.10 13.53
N ALA A 197 -27.66 7.40 13.34
CA ALA A 197 -28.96 8.04 13.49
C ALA A 197 -29.78 7.81 12.22
#